data_AF-A0A2E9RTU7-F1
#
_entry.id   AF-A0A2E9RTU7-F1
#
_cell.length_a   1.000
_cell.length_b   1.000
_cell.length_c   1.000
_cell.angle_alpha   90.00
_cell.angle_beta   90.00
_cell.angle_gamma   90.00
#
_symmetry.space_group_name_H-M   'P 1'
#
loop_
_entity.id
_entity.type
_entity.pdbx_description
1 polymer ?
#
loop_
_entity_poly.entity_id
_entity_poly.type
_entity_poly.pdbx_seq_one_letter_code
_entity_poly.pdbx_strand_id
1 'polypeptide(L)'
;MSPEEKAFSVAVDNYETLLQSETQAIVSVELDKLENIIQEKDQVLASVVEARAKLLVDPRDIPELGVTLDRILKIQTRNSQTLTNLIAQNPQDKGDSTTEETSRIRKIRTAYSSQFQSEGKRFKV
;
A
#
# COMPACT_ATOMS: atom_id res chain seq x y z
N MET A 1 25.09 -8.29 -6.12
CA MET A 1 24.25 -7.08 -6.21
C MET A 1 25.10 -5.81 -6.12
N SER A 2 24.86 -4.86 -7.02
CA SER A 2 25.43 -3.52 -7.00
C SER A 2 24.89 -2.68 -5.82
N PRO A 3 25.52 -1.54 -5.48
CA PRO A 3 25.00 -0.61 -4.46
C PRO A 3 23.58 -0.12 -4.77
N GLU A 4 23.26 0.13 -6.03
CA GLU A 4 21.95 0.59 -6.50
C GLU A 4 20.90 -0.51 -6.38
N GLU A 5 21.25 -1.75 -6.74
CA GLU A 5 20.38 -2.92 -6.55
C GLU A 5 20.04 -3.15 -5.07
N LYS A 6 21.04 -2.98 -4.18
CA LYS A 6 20.81 -3.06 -2.72
C LYS A 6 19.91 -1.93 -2.23
N ALA A 7 20.12 -0.70 -2.69
CA ALA A 7 19.29 0.44 -2.30
C ALA A 7 17.83 0.24 -2.75
N PHE A 8 17.62 -0.28 -3.97
CA PHE A 8 16.29 -0.63 -4.45
C PHE A 8 15.67 -1.78 -3.65
N SER A 9 16.43 -2.85 -3.36
CA SER A 9 15.94 -3.94 -2.51
C SER A 9 15.45 -3.43 -1.16
N VAL A 10 16.25 -2.60 -0.47
CA VAL A 10 15.87 -2.03 0.82
C VAL A 10 14.63 -1.15 0.72
N ALA A 11 14.52 -0.34 -0.33
CA ALA A 11 13.33 0.49 -0.54
C ALA A 11 12.07 -0.37 -0.75
N VAL A 12 12.19 -1.44 -1.52
CA VAL A 12 11.11 -2.39 -1.80
C VAL A 12 10.72 -3.17 -0.53
N ASP A 13 11.69 -3.62 0.28
CA ASP A 13 11.44 -4.33 1.54
C ASP A 13 10.73 -3.43 2.57
N ASN A 14 11.13 -2.15 2.64
CA ASN A 14 10.45 -1.16 3.47
C ASN A 14 9.00 -0.94 3.01
N TYR A 15 8.77 -0.91 1.70
CA TYR A 15 7.42 -0.80 1.14
C TYR A 15 6.59 -2.05 1.44
N GLU A 16 7.15 -3.25 1.31
CA GLU A 16 6.48 -4.50 1.71
C GLU A 16 6.08 -4.48 3.19
N THR A 17 6.99 -4.06 4.07
CA THR A 17 6.75 -3.97 5.51
C THR A 17 5.61 -2.99 5.82
N LEU A 18 5.58 -1.83 5.15
CA LEU A 18 4.51 -0.85 5.29
C LEU A 18 3.16 -1.43 4.83
N LEU A 19 3.13 -2.14 3.71
CA LEU A 19 1.91 -2.79 3.21
C LEU A 19 1.42 -3.92 4.14
N GLN A 20 2.31 -4.64 4.81
CA GLN A 20 1.91 -5.62 5.83
C GLN A 20 1.31 -4.93 7.07
N SER A 21 1.88 -3.79 7.49
CA SER A 21 1.30 -2.95 8.54
C SER A 21 -0.09 -2.43 8.13
N GLU A 22 -0.26 -2.05 6.85
CA GLU A 22 -1.54 -1.65 6.26
C GLU A 22 -2.56 -2.79 6.35
N THR A 23 -2.17 -4.03 6.01
CA THR A 23 -3.04 -5.21 6.16
C THR A 23 -3.53 -5.34 7.60
N GLN A 24 -2.62 -5.25 8.57
CA GLN A 24 -2.98 -5.39 9.98
C GLN A 24 -3.91 -4.25 10.44
N ALA A 25 -3.63 -3.01 10.05
CA ALA A 25 -4.46 -1.86 10.40
C ALA A 25 -5.88 -1.98 9.82
N ILE A 26 -6.02 -2.47 8.58
CA ILE A 26 -7.33 -2.73 7.97
C ILE A 26 -8.08 -3.83 8.74
N VAL A 27 -7.42 -4.96 9.04
CA VAL A 27 -8.06 -6.09 9.73
C VAL A 27 -8.46 -5.73 11.16
N SER A 28 -7.63 -4.97 11.88
CA SER A 28 -7.93 -4.48 13.23
C SER A 28 -8.88 -3.27 13.26
N VAL A 29 -9.23 -2.70 12.11
CA VAL A 29 -10.01 -1.45 12.00
C VAL A 29 -9.34 -0.27 12.75
N GLU A 30 -8.01 -0.23 12.77
CA GLU A 30 -7.22 0.83 13.40
C GLU A 30 -7.16 2.07 12.48
N LEU A 31 -8.23 2.86 12.45
CA LEU A 31 -8.41 3.96 11.49
C LEU A 31 -7.29 5.01 11.56
N ASP A 32 -6.88 5.43 12.77
CA ASP A 32 -5.80 6.43 12.94
C ASP A 32 -4.47 5.91 12.38
N LYS A 33 -4.19 4.62 12.57
CA LYS A 33 -2.99 3.98 12.02
C LYS A 33 -3.07 3.87 10.50
N LEU A 34 -4.25 3.56 9.96
CA LEU A 34 -4.47 3.49 8.52
C LEU A 34 -4.28 4.85 7.84
N GLU A 35 -4.72 5.94 8.47
CA GLU A 35 -4.48 7.31 7.98
C GLU A 35 -2.99 7.65 7.94
N ASN A 36 -2.23 7.33 8.99
CA ASN A 36 -0.78 7.52 9.02
C ASN A 36 -0.08 6.69 7.94
N ILE A 37 -0.46 5.42 7.79
CA ILE A 37 0.10 4.54 6.76
C ILE A 37 -0.15 5.08 5.36
N ILE A 38 -1.36 5.58 5.06
CA ILE A 38 -1.68 6.18 3.76
C ILE A 38 -0.74 7.36 3.45
N GLN A 39 -0.44 8.21 4.45
CA GLN A 39 0.47 9.34 4.30
C GLN A 39 1.93 8.90 4.09
N GLU A 40 2.40 7.92 4.87
CA GLU A 40 3.76 7.39 4.77
C GLU A 40 3.98 6.65 3.44
N LYS A 41 2.94 6.01 2.91
CA LYS A 41 3.02 5.19 1.69
C LYS A 41 3.46 5.97 0.46
N ASP A 42 3.06 7.23 0.35
CA ASP A 42 3.52 8.11 -0.74
C ASP A 42 5.03 8.39 -0.66
N GLN A 43 5.56 8.57 0.56
CA GLN A 43 6.98 8.85 0.78
C GLN A 43 7.84 7.60 0.52
N VAL A 44 7.41 6.45 1.03
CA VAL A 44 8.12 5.18 0.81
C VAL A 44 8.06 4.80 -0.68
N LEU A 45 6.92 4.98 -1.33
CA LEU A 45 6.80 4.73 -2.77
C LEU A 45 7.69 5.66 -3.59
N ALA A 46 7.79 6.95 -3.23
CA ALA A 46 8.71 7.87 -3.89
C ALA A 46 10.16 7.38 -3.79
N SER A 47 10.55 6.83 -2.64
CA SER A 47 11.88 6.25 -2.42
C SER A 47 12.11 5.01 -3.30
N VAL A 48 11.10 4.15 -3.47
CA VAL A 48 11.16 3.00 -4.40
C VAL A 48 11.32 3.46 -5.85
N VAL A 49 10.56 4.47 -6.28
CA VAL A 49 10.64 5.01 -7.64
C VAL A 49 12.00 5.67 -7.89
N GLU A 50 12.52 6.41 -6.91
CA GLU A 50 13.85 7.04 -7.01
C GLU A 50 14.96 6.00 -7.08
N ALA A 51 14.90 4.96 -6.23
CA ALA A 51 15.86 3.87 -6.26
C ALA A 51 15.79 3.09 -7.59
N ARG A 52 14.59 2.88 -8.12
CA ARG A 52 14.38 2.28 -9.45
C ARG A 52 15.05 3.09 -10.55
N ALA A 53 14.92 4.40 -10.52
CA ALA A 53 15.49 5.29 -11.55
C ALA A 53 17.03 5.24 -11.60
N LYS A 54 17.68 4.75 -10.53
CA LYS A 54 19.13 4.57 -10.44
C LYS A 54 19.58 3.19 -10.93
N LEU A 55 18.66 2.24 -11.16
CA LEU A 55 18.99 0.94 -11.72
C LEU A 55 19.28 1.05 -13.21
N LEU A 56 20.33 0.36 -13.65
CA LEU A 56 20.71 0.25 -15.07
C LEU A 56 19.96 -0.87 -15.80
N VAL A 57 19.36 -1.79 -15.05
CA VAL A 57 18.65 -2.97 -15.54
C VAL A 57 17.22 -2.96 -15.01
N ASP A 58 16.31 -3.67 -15.68
CA ASP A 58 14.96 -3.83 -15.16
C ASP A 58 15.04 -4.65 -13.86
N PRO A 59 14.47 -4.16 -12.73
CA PRO A 59 14.44 -4.93 -11.49
C PRO A 59 13.72 -6.28 -11.63
N ARG A 60 12.89 -6.49 -12.66
CA ARG A 60 12.27 -7.79 -12.96
C ARG A 60 13.25 -8.80 -13.57
N ASP A 61 14.35 -8.35 -14.16
CA ASP A 61 15.41 -9.22 -14.66
C ASP A 61 16.28 -9.77 -13.52
N ILE A 62 16.14 -9.22 -12.31
CA ILE A 62 16.78 -9.70 -11.09
C ILE A 62 15.80 -10.64 -10.38
N PRO A 63 16.05 -11.97 -10.35
CA PRO A 63 15.06 -12.95 -9.91
C PRO A 63 14.50 -12.69 -8.50
N GLU A 64 15.36 -12.32 -7.56
CA GLU A 64 14.97 -12.04 -6.17
C GLU A 64 14.02 -10.84 -6.08
N LEU A 65 14.32 -9.76 -6.81
CA LEU A 65 13.50 -8.55 -6.83
C LEU A 65 12.19 -8.76 -7.58
N GLY A 66 12.19 -9.56 -8.65
CA GLY A 66 10.98 -9.96 -9.36
C GLY A 66 9.97 -10.65 -8.43
N VAL A 67 10.44 -11.59 -7.61
CA VAL A 67 9.60 -12.28 -6.62
C VAL A 67 9.04 -11.31 -5.56
N THR A 68 9.86 -10.38 -5.07
CA THR A 68 9.42 -9.38 -4.09
C THR A 68 8.39 -8.42 -4.68
N LEU A 69 8.59 -7.95 -5.92
CA LEU A 69 7.62 -7.09 -6.62
C LEU A 69 6.28 -7.80 -6.84
N ASP A 70 6.30 -9.07 -7.25
CA ASP A 70 5.07 -9.86 -7.39
C ASP A 70 4.34 -10.03 -6.05
N ARG A 71 5.09 -10.20 -4.96
CA ARG A 71 4.52 -10.28 -3.62
C ARG A 71 3.88 -8.96 -3.19
N ILE A 72 4.54 -7.82 -3.43
CA ILE A 72 4.01 -6.49 -3.16
C ILE A 72 2.69 -6.27 -3.90
N LEU A 73 2.63 -6.60 -5.20
CA LEU A 73 1.40 -6.48 -6.00
C LEU A 73 0.26 -7.33 -5.42
N LYS A 74 0.56 -8.54 -4.95
CA LYS A 74 -0.41 -9.41 -4.27
C LYS A 74 -0.91 -8.80 -2.97
N ILE A 75 -0.02 -8.24 -2.14
CA ILE A 75 -0.38 -7.60 -0.86
C ILE A 75 -1.25 -6.37 -1.12
N GLN A 76 -0.86 -5.49 -2.03
CA GLN A 76 -1.66 -4.30 -2.41
C GLN A 76 -3.06 -4.69 -2.89
N THR A 77 -3.16 -5.70 -3.75
CA THR A 77 -4.44 -6.21 -4.24
C THR A 77 -5.31 -6.72 -3.09
N ARG A 78 -4.72 -7.51 -2.18
CA ARG A 78 -5.42 -8.04 -1.01
C ARG A 78 -5.87 -6.94 -0.06
N ASN A 79 -5.03 -5.93 0.21
CA ASN A 79 -5.36 -4.80 1.08
C ASN A 79 -6.52 -4.00 0.49
N SER A 80 -6.46 -3.71 -0.81
CA SER A 80 -7.54 -3.03 -1.53
C SER A 80 -8.87 -3.80 -1.44
N GLN A 81 -8.84 -5.11 -1.66
CA GLN A 81 -10.03 -5.98 -1.53
C GLN A 81 -10.56 -6.03 -0.09
N THR A 82 -9.66 -6.16 0.89
CA THR A 82 -10.04 -6.27 2.30
C THR A 82 -10.67 -4.98 2.81
N LEU A 83 -10.09 -3.83 2.47
CA LEU A 83 -10.68 -2.52 2.77
C LEU A 83 -12.03 -2.35 2.08
N THR A 84 -12.14 -2.75 0.81
CA THR A 84 -13.43 -2.72 0.08
C THR A 84 -14.49 -3.57 0.77
N ASN A 85 -14.13 -4.78 1.23
CA ASN A 85 -15.04 -5.67 1.93
C ASN A 85 -15.45 -5.12 3.30
N LEU A 86 -14.51 -4.56 4.08
CA LEU A 86 -14.79 -3.92 5.37
C LEU A 86 -15.80 -2.77 5.22
N ILE A 87 -15.68 -2.01 4.13
CA ILE A 87 -16.63 -0.94 3.80
C ILE A 87 -17.97 -1.50 3.35
N ALA A 88 -17.97 -2.55 2.52
CA ALA A 88 -19.19 -3.21 2.05
C ALA A 88 -19.97 -3.92 3.15
N GLN A 89 -19.31 -4.26 4.27
CA GLN A 89 -19.92 -4.76 5.52
C GLN A 89 -20.37 -3.65 6.46
N ASN A 90 -20.08 -2.37 6.14
CA ASN A 90 -20.64 -1.19 6.80
C ASN A 90 -21.87 -0.53 6.09
N PRO A 91 -22.86 -1.27 5.52
CA PRO A 91 -24.09 -0.67 5.05
C PRO A 91 -25.10 -0.68 6.21
N GLN A 92 -25.16 0.41 6.97
CA GLN A 92 -26.28 0.75 7.86
C GLN A 92 -26.65 -0.16 9.05
N ASP A 93 -26.06 -1.33 9.29
CA ASP A 93 -26.64 -2.24 10.29
C ASP A 93 -25.97 -2.20 11.69
N LYS A 94 -26.79 -1.84 12.68
CA LYS A 94 -26.65 -2.00 14.14
C LYS A 94 -25.87 -0.93 14.91
N GLY A 95 -26.46 0.27 14.98
CA GLY A 95 -26.82 0.87 16.27
C GLY A 95 -25.75 1.39 17.23
N ASP A 96 -24.45 1.37 16.92
CA ASP A 96 -23.44 1.86 17.87
C ASP A 96 -22.20 2.53 17.26
N SER A 97 -22.01 2.49 15.94
CA SER A 97 -20.94 3.26 15.28
C SER A 97 -21.36 4.73 15.20
N THR A 98 -20.68 5.59 15.96
CA THR A 98 -20.91 7.04 15.90
C THR A 98 -20.77 7.54 14.46
N THR A 99 -21.60 8.51 14.07
CA THR A 99 -21.67 9.08 12.71
C THR A 99 -20.30 9.56 12.19
N GLU A 100 -19.37 9.82 13.12
CA GLU A 100 -17.99 10.22 12.86
C GLU A 100 -17.11 9.09 12.34
N GLU A 101 -17.21 7.87 12.88
CA GLU A 101 -16.39 6.72 12.47
C GLU A 101 -16.74 6.28 11.04
N THR A 102 -18.02 6.20 10.73
CA THR A 102 -18.50 5.95 9.35
C THR A 102 -18.02 7.03 8.38
N SER A 103 -17.97 8.28 8.84
CA SER A 103 -17.47 9.41 8.05
C SER A 103 -15.95 9.31 7.83
N ARG A 104 -15.18 8.89 8.83
CA ARG A 104 -13.73 8.64 8.73
C ARG A 104 -13.43 7.49 7.77
N ILE A 105 -14.12 6.36 7.88
CA ILE A 105 -14.00 5.23 6.94
C ILE A 105 -14.24 5.68 5.50
N ARG A 106 -15.24 6.54 5.27
CA ARG A 106 -15.52 7.10 3.93
C ARG A 106 -14.39 8.02 3.44
N LYS A 107 -13.78 8.83 4.31
CA LYS A 107 -12.63 9.68 3.95
C LYS A 107 -11.41 8.84 3.60
N ILE A 108 -11.09 7.85 4.43
CA ILE A 108 -10.03 6.88 4.20
C ILE A 108 -10.23 6.18 2.85
N ARG A 109 -11.46 5.76 2.52
CA ARG A 109 -11.79 5.18 1.21
C ARG A 109 -11.39 6.10 0.06
N THR A 110 -11.78 7.37 0.14
CA THR A 110 -11.49 8.33 -0.94
C THR A 110 -9.98 8.53 -1.10
N ALA A 111 -9.26 8.72 0.00
CA ALA A 111 -7.81 8.84 -0.01
C ALA A 111 -7.15 7.59 -0.62
N TYR A 112 -7.52 6.41 -0.12
CA TYR A 112 -6.97 5.13 -0.58
C TYR A 112 -7.28 4.85 -2.06
N SER A 113 -8.51 5.12 -2.52
CA SER A 113 -8.91 4.90 -3.92
C SER A 113 -8.16 5.84 -4.87
N SER A 114 -7.97 7.09 -4.45
CA SER A 114 -7.20 8.08 -5.23
C SER A 114 -5.73 7.68 -5.35
N GLN A 115 -5.16 7.13 -4.26
CA GLN A 115 -3.78 6.65 -4.22
C GLN A 115 -3.63 5.38 -5.07
N PHE A 116 -4.51 4.39 -4.94
CA PHE A 116 -4.41 3.16 -5.74
C PHE A 116 -4.49 3.42 -7.25
N GLN A 117 -5.31 4.39 -7.69
CA GLN A 117 -5.37 4.81 -9.10
C GLN A 117 -4.09 5.53 -9.58
N SER A 118 -3.37 6.19 -8.68
CA SER A 118 -2.10 6.85 -8.99
C SER A 118 -0.92 5.86 -8.94
N GLU A 119 -0.92 4.92 -7.99
CA GLU A 119 0.08 3.85 -7.84
C GLU A 119 0.06 2.87 -9.01
N GLY A 120 -1.12 2.46 -9.46
CA GLY A 120 -1.28 1.59 -10.63
C GLY A 120 -0.75 2.22 -11.94
N LYS A 121 -0.53 3.53 -11.97
CA LYS A 121 0.17 4.23 -13.07
C LYS A 121 1.68 4.31 -12.85
N ARG A 122 2.15 4.37 -11.59
CA ARG A 122 3.57 4.48 -11.21
C ARG A 122 4.33 3.16 -11.39
N PHE A 123 3.65 2.02 -11.24
CA PHE A 123 4.21 0.69 -11.49
C PHE A 123 3.94 0.13 -12.89
N LYS A 124 3.15 0.84 -13.71
CA LYS A 124 3.05 0.53 -15.15
C LYS A 124 4.29 1.07 -15.84
N VAL A 125 5.30 0.23 -15.92
CA VAL A 125 6.48 0.43 -16.77
C VAL A 125 6.66 -0.83 -17.59
#